data_AF-A0A6M1P0C4-F1
#
_entry.id   AF-A0A6M1P0C4-F1
#
_cell.length_a   1.000
_cell.length_b   1.000
_cell.length_c   1.000
_cell.angle_alpha   90.00
_cell.angle_beta   90.00
_cell.angle_gamma   90.00
#
_symmetry.space_group_name_H-M   'P 1'
#
loop_
_entity.id
_entity.type
_entity.pdbx_description
1 polymer ?
#
loop_
_entity_poly.entity_id
_entity_poly.type
_entity_poly.pdbx_seq_one_letter_code
_entity_poly.pdbx_strand_id
1 'polypeptide(L)'
;MRHGHAYQNVVPFLSKYFDKGKFGRIFSNLPAFAPDTPKVRFALVDMGKKGGIMDAKDDLTKPSVELIIDPELQINNPNAPSITVGMTLWDISVVL
;
A
#
# COMPACT_ATOMS: atom_id res chain seq x y z
N MET A 1 -29.90 -11.55 -16.85
CA MET A 1 -28.48 -11.89 -17.07
C MET A 1 -27.82 -12.08 -15.72
N ARG A 2 -27.24 -13.25 -15.45
CA ARG A 2 -26.66 -13.58 -14.13
C ARG A 2 -25.22 -13.05 -14.09
N HIS A 3 -25.04 -11.88 -13.48
CA HIS A 3 -23.71 -11.28 -13.32
C HIS A 3 -22.90 -12.12 -12.32
N GLY A 4 -21.68 -12.55 -12.68
CA GLY A 4 -20.76 -13.20 -11.72
C GLY A 4 -19.95 -14.42 -12.20
N HIS A 5 -20.21 -15.01 -13.36
CA HIS A 5 -19.42 -16.15 -13.84
C HIS A 5 -18.05 -15.70 -14.40
N ALA A 6 -17.03 -15.70 -13.54
CA ALA A 6 -15.66 -15.87 -13.99
C ALA A 6 -15.41 -17.39 -14.05
N TYR A 7 -15.44 -17.95 -15.27
CA TYR A 7 -15.21 -19.37 -15.59
C TYR A 7 -16.37 -20.32 -15.21
N GLN A 8 -16.85 -21.10 -16.19
CA GLN A 8 -17.97 -22.01 -16.02
C GLN A 8 -17.67 -23.23 -15.13
N ASN A 9 -16.39 -23.49 -14.83
CA ASN A 9 -15.94 -24.70 -14.17
C ASN A 9 -15.27 -24.46 -12.81
N VAL A 10 -15.42 -23.26 -12.25
CA VAL A 10 -14.91 -22.93 -10.90
C VAL A 10 -16.08 -22.56 -10.02
N VAL A 11 -16.42 -23.42 -9.06
CA VAL A 11 -17.32 -23.05 -7.97
C VAL A 11 -16.50 -22.14 -7.05
N PRO A 12 -16.77 -20.83 -6.99
CA PRO A 12 -16.03 -19.97 -6.06
C PRO A 12 -16.35 -20.44 -4.63
N PHE A 13 -15.32 -20.53 -3.79
CA PHE A 13 -15.50 -20.78 -2.36
C PHE A 13 -16.56 -19.82 -1.85
N LEU A 14 -17.62 -20.35 -1.21
CA LEU A 14 -18.86 -19.71 -0.79
C LEU A 14 -18.68 -18.23 -0.40
N SER A 15 -18.69 -17.34 -1.39
CA SER A 15 -18.61 -15.91 -1.16
C SER A 15 -20.02 -15.45 -0.82
N LYS A 16 -20.21 -14.98 0.42
CA LYS A 16 -21.46 -14.36 0.89
C LYS A 16 -21.90 -13.15 0.05
N TYR A 17 -21.05 -12.68 -0.86
CA TYR A 17 -21.25 -11.50 -1.69
C TYR A 17 -21.32 -11.80 -3.19
N PHE A 18 -21.44 -13.08 -3.59
CA PHE A 18 -21.51 -13.48 -5.01
C PHE A 18 -22.55 -12.68 -5.81
N ASP A 19 -23.71 -12.41 -5.21
CA ASP A 19 -24.80 -11.67 -5.85
C ASP A 19 -24.67 -10.14 -5.79
N LYS A 20 -23.69 -9.59 -5.05
CA LYS A 20 -23.52 -8.13 -4.82
C LYS A 20 -22.43 -7.47 -5.69
N GLY A 21 -21.88 -8.19 -6.65
CA GLY A 21 -20.84 -7.68 -7.56
C GLY A 21 -19.42 -7.88 -7.05
N LYS A 22 -18.44 -7.76 -7.96
CA LYS A 22 -17.05 -8.20 -7.77
C LYS A 22 -16.19 -7.31 -6.83
N PHE A 23 -16.75 -6.24 -6.27
CA PHE A 23 -16.03 -5.32 -5.38
C PHE A 23 -16.40 -5.57 -3.91
N GLY A 24 -16.01 -6.74 -3.42
CA GLY A 24 -16.06 -7.07 -2.00
C GLY A 24 -14.78 -6.63 -1.29
N ARG A 25 -14.87 -6.31 0.00
CA ARG A 25 -13.67 -6.16 0.83
C ARG A 25 -12.97 -7.50 0.93
N ILE A 26 -11.66 -7.54 0.66
CA ILE A 26 -10.81 -8.74 0.84
C ILE A 26 -11.00 -9.28 2.27
N PHE A 27 -11.06 -8.37 3.25
CA PHE A 27 -11.34 -8.68 4.65
C PHE A 27 -12.73 -8.20 5.05
N SER A 28 -13.74 -8.98 4.67
CA SER A 28 -15.15 -8.63 4.90
C SER A 28 -15.55 -8.44 6.36
N ASN A 29 -14.87 -9.11 7.30
CA ASN A 29 -15.18 -9.07 8.72
C ASN A 29 -14.33 -8.06 9.52
N LEU A 30 -13.32 -7.45 8.91
CA LEU A 30 -12.51 -6.45 9.59
C LEU A 30 -13.18 -5.08 9.52
N PRO A 31 -13.02 -4.20 10.51
CA PRO A 31 -13.36 -2.78 10.39
C PRO A 31 -12.66 -2.13 9.19
N ALA A 32 -13.19 -1.01 8.68
CA ALA A 32 -12.58 -0.29 7.55
C ALA A 32 -11.15 0.18 7.85
N PHE A 33 -10.91 0.58 9.10
CA PHE A 33 -9.61 1.03 9.61
C PHE A 33 -9.38 0.47 11.01
N ALA A 34 -8.11 0.43 11.43
CA ALA A 34 -7.78 0.12 12.82
C ALA A 34 -8.41 1.16 13.77
N PRO A 35 -8.85 0.76 14.97
CA PRO A 35 -9.36 1.71 15.96
C PRO A 35 -8.24 2.64 16.43
N ASP A 36 -8.59 3.91 16.62
CA ASP A 36 -7.67 4.93 17.11
C ASP A 36 -7.39 4.72 18.61
N THR A 37 -6.39 3.89 18.91
CA THR A 37 -5.97 3.56 20.26
C THR A 37 -4.53 4.03 20.48
N PRO A 38 -4.12 4.34 21.71
CA PRO A 38 -2.73 4.71 21.99
C PRO A 38 -1.72 3.68 21.48
N LYS A 39 -2.04 2.38 21.63
CA LYS A 39 -1.20 1.29 21.11
C LYS A 39 -1.00 1.36 19.60
N VAL A 40 -2.06 1.62 18.83
CA VAL A 40 -1.98 1.76 17.37
C VAL A 40 -1.15 3.00 17.01
N ARG A 41 -1.38 4.13 17.69
CA ARG A 41 -0.57 5.35 17.46
C ARG A 41 0.91 5.12 17.73
N PHE A 42 1.26 4.48 18.85
CA PHE A 42 2.66 4.19 19.18
C PHE A 42 3.28 3.23 18.16
N ALA A 43 2.56 2.22 17.71
CA ALA A 43 3.05 1.32 16.66
C ALA A 43 3.28 2.07 15.34
N LEU A 44 2.36 2.93 14.92
CA LEU A 44 2.52 3.74 13.70
C LEU A 44 3.74 4.67 13.79
N VAL A 45 3.94 5.34 14.92
CA VAL A 45 5.12 6.19 15.16
C VAL A 45 6.39 5.35 15.17
N ASP A 46 6.39 4.19 15.81
CA ASP A 46 7.57 3.31 15.88
C ASP A 46 7.95 2.76 14.50
N MET A 47 6.97 2.48 13.63
CA MET A 47 7.22 2.03 12.27
C MET A 47 7.77 3.14 11.37
N GLY A 48 7.23 4.36 11.49
CA GLY A 48 7.56 5.51 10.63
C GLY A 48 8.69 6.40 11.15
N LYS A 49 9.29 6.10 12.30
CA LYS A 49 10.45 6.86 12.80
C LYS A 49 11.65 6.69 11.89
N LYS A 50 12.59 7.65 11.93
CA LYS A 50 13.91 7.51 11.32
C LYS A 50 14.62 6.25 11.82
N GLY A 51 15.13 5.44 10.91
CA GLY A 51 15.69 4.11 11.16
C GLY A 51 14.65 3.02 11.47
N GLY A 52 13.36 3.32 11.37
CA GLY A 52 12.25 2.39 11.52
C GLY A 52 12.10 1.47 10.32
N ILE A 53 11.11 0.58 10.38
CA ILE A 53 10.91 -0.44 9.33
C ILE A 53 10.43 0.16 8.00
N MET A 54 9.83 1.35 8.02
CA MET A 54 9.38 2.08 6.83
C MET A 54 10.40 3.11 6.33
N ASP A 55 11.55 3.26 6.98
CA ASP A 55 12.58 4.22 6.55
C ASP A 55 13.31 3.70 5.30
N ALA A 56 13.20 4.45 4.20
CA ALA A 56 13.90 4.18 2.95
C ALA A 56 15.43 4.39 3.06
N LYS A 57 15.91 5.10 4.08
CA LYS A 57 17.33 5.40 4.29
C LYS A 57 17.97 6.12 3.10
N ASP A 58 17.21 6.96 2.43
CA ASP A 58 17.71 7.79 1.33
C ASP A 58 18.71 8.83 1.87
N ASP A 59 19.63 9.28 1.01
CA ASP A 59 20.60 10.31 1.37
C ASP A 59 19.92 11.69 1.41
N LEU A 60 19.38 12.04 2.58
CA LEU A 60 18.71 13.33 2.82
C LEU A 60 19.65 14.55 2.74
N THR A 61 20.94 14.37 2.48
CA THR A 61 21.85 15.49 2.16
C THR A 61 21.68 15.96 0.71
N LYS A 62 21.06 15.14 -0.13
CA LYS A 62 20.73 15.47 -1.53
C LYS A 62 19.46 16.32 -1.61
N PRO A 63 19.36 17.20 -2.62
CA PRO A 63 18.12 17.92 -2.86
C PRO A 63 17.00 16.94 -3.21
N SER A 64 15.77 17.23 -2.74
CA SER A 64 14.61 16.35 -2.92
C SER A 64 14.33 16.03 -4.39
N VAL A 65 14.65 16.94 -5.31
CA VAL A 65 14.50 16.72 -6.75
C VAL A 65 15.41 15.57 -7.22
N GLU A 66 16.67 15.51 -6.76
CA GLU A 66 17.61 14.45 -7.12
C GLU A 66 17.12 13.09 -6.60
N LEU A 67 16.58 13.04 -5.38
CA LEU A 67 16.01 11.80 -4.79
C LEU A 67 14.83 11.24 -5.60
N ILE A 68 14.14 12.06 -6.40
CA ILE A 68 13.00 11.64 -7.23
C ILE A 68 13.44 11.23 -8.64
N ILE A 69 14.45 11.88 -9.21
CA ILE A 69 14.81 11.71 -10.62
C ILE A 69 16.02 10.79 -10.84
N ASP A 70 16.92 10.67 -9.87
CA ASP A 70 18.14 9.88 -9.99
C ASP A 70 17.91 8.45 -9.48
N PRO A 71 17.90 7.44 -10.35
CA PRO A 71 17.72 6.04 -9.95
C PRO A 71 18.84 5.53 -9.06
N GLU A 72 20.05 6.11 -9.12
CA GLU A 72 21.17 5.71 -8.26
C GLU A 72 20.95 6.10 -6.80
N LEU A 73 20.10 7.11 -6.54
CA LEU A 73 19.72 7.53 -5.19
C LEU A 73 18.50 6.75 -4.66
N GLN A 74 17.86 5.92 -5.49
CA GLN A 74 16.64 5.17 -5.18
C GLN A 74 16.90 3.69 -4.86
N ILE A 75 18.10 3.34 -4.39
CA ILE A 75 18.50 1.94 -4.17
C ILE A 75 17.52 1.19 -3.26
N ASN A 76 17.03 1.85 -2.21
CA ASN A 76 16.11 1.27 -1.23
C ASN A 76 14.63 1.56 -1.54
N ASN A 77 14.37 2.49 -2.46
CA ASN A 77 13.03 2.86 -2.92
C ASN A 77 12.97 2.85 -4.47
N PRO A 78 13.24 1.70 -5.12
CA PRO A 78 13.34 1.65 -6.57
C PRO A 78 11.98 1.93 -7.21
N ASN A 79 11.99 2.75 -8.26
CA ASN A 79 10.84 2.92 -9.12
C ASN A 79 10.37 1.57 -9.65
N ALA A 80 9.05 1.41 -9.78
CA ALA A 80 8.46 0.23 -10.42
C ALA A 80 8.20 0.56 -11.90
N PRO A 81 9.08 0.15 -12.83
CA PRO A 81 9.02 0.58 -14.23
C PRO A 81 7.83 -0.02 -15.01
N SER A 82 7.16 -1.03 -14.45
CA SER A 82 6.04 -1.74 -15.07
C SER A 82 4.66 -1.25 -14.63
N ILE A 83 4.58 -0.28 -13.72
CA ILE A 83 3.30 0.28 -13.25
C ILE A 83 3.13 1.73 -13.72
N THR A 84 1.88 2.11 -14.01
CA THR A 84 1.54 3.47 -14.45
C THR A 84 2.01 4.52 -13.44
N VAL A 85 2.61 5.60 -13.95
CA VAL A 85 3.14 6.74 -13.18
C VAL A 85 2.15 7.17 -12.10
N GLY A 86 2.64 7.30 -10.86
CA GLY A 86 1.83 7.68 -9.69
C GLY A 86 1.62 6.57 -8.65
N MET A 87 2.14 5.35 -8.88
CA MET A 87 2.01 4.23 -7.93
C MET A 87 3.25 3.93 -7.08
N THR A 88 4.32 4.72 -7.19
CA THR A 88 5.52 4.60 -6.33
C THR A 88 5.79 5.88 -5.55
N LEU A 89 5.08 6.06 -4.44
CA LEU A 89 5.52 6.91 -3.33
C LEU A 89 5.11 6.21 -2.03
N TRP A 90 6.02 5.41 -1.47
CA TRP A 90 5.88 4.86 -0.11
C TRP A 90 6.49 5.78 0.95
N ASP A 91 7.10 6.89 0.51
CA ASP A 91 7.79 7.80 1.40
C ASP A 91 6.80 8.76 2.08
N ILE A 92 6.58 8.55 3.38
CA ILE A 92 5.80 9.45 4.24
C ILE A 92 6.65 10.68 4.63
N SER A 93 7.96 10.69 4.36
CA SER A 93 8.88 11.75 4.75
C SER A 93 8.75 13.04 3.92
N VAL A 94 7.98 13.02 2.84
CA VAL A 94 7.72 14.21 1.99
C VAL A 94 6.51 15.03 2.47
N VAL A 95 5.82 14.59 3.54
CA VAL A 95 4.71 15.33 4.16
C VAL A 95 5.02 15.64 5.62
N LEU A 96 6.12 16.35 5.88
CA LEU A 96 6.32 17.25 7.04
C LEU A 96 7.35 18.33 6.72
#